data_AF-A0A376TYE6-F1
#
_entry.id   AF-A0A376TYE6-F1
#
_cell.length_a   1.000
_cell.length_b   1.000
_cell.length_c   1.000
_cell.angle_alpha   90.00
_cell.angle_beta   90.00
_cell.angle_gamma   90.00
#
_symmetry.space_group_name_H-M   'P 1'
#
loop_
_entity.id
_entity.type
_entity.pdbx_description
1 polymer ?
#
loop_
_entity_poly.entity_id
_entity_poly.type
_entity_poly.pdbx_seq_one_letter_code
_entity_poly.pdbx_strand_id
1 'polypeptide(L)'
;MIPIGRGQRELIIGDRQTGKTALAIDAIINQRDSGIKCIYVAIGQKASTISNVVRKLEEHGALANTIVVVATASESAALQIPGTVCRLRNGRILP
;
A
#
# COMPACT_ATOMS: atom_id res chain seq x y z
N MET A 1 -20.40 -10.71 0.36
CA MET A 1 -19.63 -9.64 -0.32
C MET A 1 -19.80 -8.37 0.49
N ILE A 2 -18.71 -7.71 0.90
CA ILE A 2 -18.75 -6.50 1.75
C ILE A 2 -18.43 -5.31 0.84
N PRO A 3 -19.38 -4.41 0.53
CA PRO A 3 -19.11 -3.22 -0.25
C PRO A 3 -18.32 -2.20 0.57
N ILE A 4 -17.34 -1.54 -0.07
CA ILE A 4 -16.52 -0.49 0.56
C ILE A 4 -16.86 0.85 -0.09
N GLY A 5 -17.30 1.82 0.73
CA GLY A 5 -17.56 3.19 0.30
C GLY A 5 -16.32 4.08 0.29
N ARG A 6 -16.39 5.20 -0.44
CA ARG A 6 -15.33 6.23 -0.41
C ARG A 6 -15.29 6.88 0.99
N GLY A 7 -14.10 6.99 1.57
CA GLY A 7 -13.90 7.54 2.91
C GLY A 7 -14.16 6.55 4.06
N GLN A 8 -14.57 5.32 3.77
CA GLN A 8 -14.69 4.24 4.76
C GLN A 8 -13.31 3.68 5.11
N ARG A 9 -13.13 3.31 6.38
CA ARG A 9 -11.96 2.57 6.87
C ARG A 9 -12.34 1.13 7.08
N GLU A 10 -11.74 0.23 6.31
CA GLU A 10 -12.00 -1.20 6.37
C GLU A 10 -10.78 -1.93 6.91
N LEU A 11 -10.98 -2.83 7.89
CA LEU A 11 -9.91 -3.65 8.47
C LEU A 11 -9.81 -4.98 7.74
N ILE A 12 -8.65 -5.27 7.17
CA ILE A 12 -8.33 -6.59 6.59
C ILE A 12 -7.51 -7.37 7.62
N ILE A 13 -8.12 -8.35 8.29
CA ILE A 13 -7.49 -9.20 9.32
C ILE A 13 -7.57 -10.69 8.92
N GLY A 14 -6.62 -11.49 9.40
CA GLY A 14 -6.58 -12.94 9.22
C GLY A 14 -5.18 -13.51 9.44
N ASP A 15 -5.03 -14.82 9.35
CA ASP A 15 -3.75 -15.53 9.61
C ASP A 15 -2.69 -15.29 8.54
N ARG A 16 -1.43 -15.60 8.84
CA ARG A 16 -0.34 -15.47 7.87
C ARG A 16 -0.69 -16.23 6.58
N GLN A 17 -0.36 -15.64 5.42
CA GLN A 17 -0.56 -16.23 4.08
C GLN A 17 -2.03 -16.40 3.62
N THR A 18 -3.03 -15.81 4.28
CA THR A 18 -4.43 -15.84 3.82
C THR A 18 -4.78 -14.88 2.67
N GLY A 19 -3.79 -14.38 1.92
CA GLY A 19 -4.05 -13.50 0.77
C GLY A 19 -4.36 -12.03 1.07
N LYS A 20 -4.18 -11.56 2.32
CA LYS A 20 -4.41 -10.14 2.69
C LYS A 20 -3.74 -9.13 1.77
N THR A 21 -2.47 -9.37 1.44
CA THR A 21 -1.70 -8.50 0.54
C THR A 21 -2.20 -8.59 -0.90
N ALA A 22 -2.61 -9.77 -1.35
CA ALA A 22 -3.17 -9.94 -2.70
C ALA A 22 -4.45 -9.14 -2.86
N LEU A 23 -5.37 -9.23 -1.89
CA LEU A 23 -6.62 -8.45 -1.89
C LEU A 23 -6.36 -6.94 -1.96
N ALA A 24 -5.38 -6.44 -1.20
CA ALA A 24 -5.01 -5.02 -1.21
C ALA A 24 -4.43 -4.58 -2.56
N ILE A 25 -3.61 -5.41 -3.20
CA ILE A 25 -3.03 -5.11 -4.51
C ILE A 25 -4.10 -5.14 -5.61
N ASP A 26 -4.98 -6.13 -5.59
CA ASP A 26 -6.07 -6.24 -6.56
C ASP A 26 -7.02 -5.04 -6.47
N ALA A 27 -7.28 -4.57 -5.24
CA ALA A 27 -8.03 -3.34 -5.02
C ALA A 27 -7.35 -2.12 -5.69
N ILE A 28 -6.02 -1.98 -5.58
CA ILE A 28 -5.26 -0.91 -6.24
C ILE A 28 -5.32 -1.04 -7.77
N ILE A 29 -5.11 -2.24 -8.30
CA ILE A 29 -5.14 -2.49 -9.75
C ILE A 29 -6.50 -2.14 -10.35
N ASN A 30 -7.59 -2.42 -9.64
CA ASN A 30 -8.95 -2.07 -10.06
C ASN A 30 -9.21 -0.55 -10.07
N GLN A 31 -8.40 0.27 -9.39
CA GLN A 31 -8.52 1.72 -9.40
C GLN A 31 -7.65 2.43 -10.45
N ARG A 32 -6.98 1.69 -11.36
CA ARG A 32 -6.08 2.29 -12.36
C ARG A 32 -6.74 3.40 -13.21
N ASP A 33 -8.02 3.22 -13.58
CA ASP A 33 -8.77 4.11 -14.48
C ASP A 33 -9.88 4.90 -13.77
N SER A 34 -10.02 4.78 -12.45
CA SER A 34 -11.14 5.35 -11.70
C SER A 34 -10.92 6.80 -11.23
N GLY A 35 -9.75 7.37 -11.51
CA GLY A 35 -9.33 8.69 -11.04
C GLY A 35 -8.97 8.75 -9.55
N ILE A 36 -9.00 7.62 -8.83
CA ILE A 36 -8.64 7.53 -7.42
C ILE A 36 -7.14 7.31 -7.29
N LYS A 37 -6.43 8.20 -6.57
CA LYS A 37 -5.01 8.00 -6.24
C LYS A 37 -4.87 6.94 -5.15
N CYS A 38 -4.06 5.92 -5.40
CA CYS A 38 -3.79 4.86 -4.44
C CYS A 38 -2.47 5.10 -3.71
N ILE A 39 -2.41 4.71 -2.44
CA ILE A 39 -1.18 4.76 -1.64
C ILE A 39 -0.98 3.38 -1.00
N TYR A 40 0.14 2.72 -1.31
CA TYR A 40 0.52 1.45 -0.71
C TYR A 40 1.68 1.67 0.24
N VAL A 41 1.47 1.38 1.53
CA VAL A 41 2.49 1.56 2.57
C VAL A 41 2.97 0.19 3.05
N ALA A 42 4.21 -0.15 2.71
CA ALA A 42 4.85 -1.39 3.13
C ALA A 42 5.69 -1.16 4.39
N ILE A 43 5.23 -1.68 5.53
CA ILE A 43 5.91 -1.56 6.83
C ILE A 43 6.44 -2.94 7.24
N GLY A 44 7.74 -3.03 7.56
CA GLY A 44 8.37 -4.24 8.09
C GLY A 44 8.38 -5.43 7.12
N GLN A 45 8.15 -5.17 5.82
CA GLN A 45 8.19 -6.20 4.79
C GLN A 45 9.62 -6.40 4.25
N LYS A 46 9.91 -7.61 3.76
CA LYS A 46 11.18 -7.89 3.08
C LYS A 46 11.25 -7.10 1.77
N ALA A 47 12.42 -6.55 1.46
CA ALA A 47 12.64 -5.81 0.21
C ALA A 47 12.26 -6.61 -1.05
N SER A 48 12.54 -7.91 -1.07
CA SER A 48 12.16 -8.80 -2.19
C SER A 48 10.64 -8.91 -2.36
N THR A 49 9.88 -8.95 -1.26
CA THR A 49 8.41 -8.96 -1.31
C THR A 49 7.89 -7.65 -1.88
N ILE A 50 8.47 -6.52 -1.47
CA ILE A 50 8.07 -5.20 -1.96
C ILE A 50 8.38 -5.06 -3.46
N SER A 51 9.56 -5.48 -3.90
CA SER A 51 9.94 -5.47 -5.32
C SER A 51 8.96 -6.27 -6.19
N ASN A 52 8.50 -7.43 -5.70
CA ASN A 52 7.50 -8.22 -6.41
C ASN A 52 6.15 -7.50 -6.50
N VAL A 53 5.75 -6.75 -5.46
CA VAL A 53 4.51 -5.95 -5.47
C VAL A 53 4.62 -4.81 -6.47
N VAL A 54 5.72 -4.06 -6.45
CA VAL A 54 5.96 -2.94 -7.39
C VAL A 54 5.93 -3.44 -8.83
N ARG A 55 6.61 -4.55 -9.12
CA ARG A 55 6.61 -5.16 -10.46
C ARG A 55 5.20 -5.57 -10.91
N LYS A 56 4.40 -6.17 -10.02
CA LYS A 56 3.00 -6.52 -10.35
C LYS A 56 2.16 -5.28 -10.65
N LEU A 57 2.32 -4.21 -9.88
CA LEU A 57 1.61 -2.94 -10.13
C LEU A 57 2.04 -2.31 -11.46
N GLU A 58 3.30 -2.45 -11.84
CA GLU A 58 3.84 -1.98 -13.13
C GLU A 58 3.30 -2.80 -14.31
N GLU A 59 3.33 -4.13 -14.21
CA GLU A 59 2.80 -5.06 -15.23
C GLU A 59 1.32 -4.81 -15.52
N HIS A 60 0.54 -4.38 -14.52
CA HIS A 60 -0.88 -4.06 -14.66
C HIS A 60 -1.15 -2.57 -14.94
N GLY A 61 -0.12 -1.75 -15.14
CA GLY A 61 -0.25 -0.31 -15.42
C GLY A 61 -0.79 0.54 -14.26
N ALA A 62 -0.89 -0.02 -13.06
CA ALA A 62 -1.43 0.67 -11.88
C ALA A 62 -0.38 1.52 -11.16
N LEU A 63 0.91 1.33 -11.45
CA LEU A 63 2.01 2.06 -10.81
C LEU A 63 1.92 3.57 -11.03
N ALA A 64 1.52 4.02 -12.22
CA ALA A 64 1.40 5.46 -12.53
C ALA A 64 0.35 6.18 -11.66
N ASN A 65 -0.62 5.43 -11.13
CA ASN A 65 -1.68 5.95 -10.28
C ASN A 65 -1.47 5.67 -8.78
N THR A 66 -0.34 5.06 -8.42
CA THR A 66 -0.08 4.57 -7.07
C THR A 66 1.24 5.11 -6.51
N ILE A 67 1.20 5.62 -5.29
CA ILE A 67 2.41 5.98 -4.53
C ILE A 67 2.75 4.79 -3.63
N VAL A 68 3.98 4.28 -3.76
CA VAL A 68 4.49 3.20 -2.90
C VAL A 68 5.42 3.80 -1.86
N VAL A 69 5.07 3.66 -0.59
CA VAL A 69 5.87 4.09 0.56
C VAL A 69 6.44 2.86 1.23
N VAL A 70 7.75 2.88 1.49
CA VAL A 70 8.48 1.73 1.99
C VAL A 70 9.17 2.11 3.30
N ALA A 71 8.89 1.35 4.35
CA ALA A 71 9.64 1.32 5.60
C ALA A 71 10.07 -0.12 5.83
N THR A 72 11.29 -0.45 5.43
CA THR A 72 11.77 -1.85 5.46
C THR A 72 12.04 -2.33 6.88
N ALA A 73 12.06 -3.65 7.10
CA ALA A 73 12.38 -4.24 8.41
C ALA A 73 13.79 -3.90 8.91
N SER A 74 14.70 -3.50 8.01
CA SER A 74 16.09 -3.14 8.33
C SER A 74 16.25 -1.67 8.74
N GLU A 75 15.23 -0.84 8.55
CA GLU A 75 15.27 0.59 8.92
C GLU A 75 14.90 0.80 10.39
N SER A 76 15.37 1.91 10.95
CA SER A 76 15.15 2.29 12.35
C SER A 76 13.67 2.18 12.74
N ALA A 77 13.40 1.71 13.97
CA ALA A 77 12.05 1.55 14.50
C ALA A 77 11.22 2.85 14.43
N ALA A 78 11.87 4.03 14.44
CA ALA A 78 11.22 5.33 14.29
C ALA A 78 10.53 5.51 12.91
N LEU A 79 11.08 4.91 11.85
CA LEU A 79 10.52 4.94 10.49
C LEU A 79 9.43 3.88 10.28
N GLN A 80 9.36 2.84 11.11
CA GLN A 80 8.33 1.80 10.99
C GLN A 80 6.99 2.21 11.62
N ILE A 81 6.94 3.34 12.35
CA ILE A 81 5.72 3.83 12.98
C ILE A 81 4.80 4.45 11.90
N PRO A 82 3.54 3.99 11.75
CA PRO A 82 2.61 4.49 10.72
C PRO A 82 2.39 6.00 10.76
N GLY A 83 2.46 6.62 11.95
CA GLY A 83 2.31 8.06 12.13
C GLY A 83 3.47 8.91 11.57
N THR A 84 4.69 8.34 11.51
CA THR A 84 5.85 8.98 10.88
C THR A 84 5.74 8.88 9.36
N VAL A 85 5.32 7.71 8.86
CA VAL A 85 5.23 7.40 7.42
C VAL A 85 4.03 8.05 6.73
N CYS A 86 2.89 8.14 7.42
CA CYS A 86 1.63 8.62 6.84
C CYS A 86 1.37 10.11 7.12
N ARG A 87 2.40 10.87 7.54
CA ARG A 87 2.29 12.33 7.74
C ARG A 87 2.26 13.08 6.40
N LEU A 88 1.22 12.81 5.62
CA LEU A 88 0.93 13.47 4.36
C LEU A 88 0.24 14.81 4.67
N ARG A 89 1.01 15.89 4.74
CA ARG A 89 0.45 17.25 4.69
C ARG A 89 0.33 17.63 3.21
N ASN A 90 -0.89 17.81 2.71
CA ASN A 90 -1.16 18.17 1.30
C ASN A 90 -0.53 17.23 0.25
N GLY A 91 -0.61 15.91 0.46
CA GLY A 91 -0.20 14.93 -0.56
C GLY A 91 1.31 14.85 -0.81
N ARG A 92 2.15 15.44 0.05
CA ARG A 92 3.61 15.22 0.04
C ARG A 92 4.04 14.45 1.27
N ILE A 93 4.91 13.46 1.05
CA ILE A 93 5.67 12.80 2.10
C ILE A 93 6.66 13.85 2.62
N LEU A 94 6.48 14.30 3.86
CA LEU A 94 7.50 15.11 4.55
C LEU A 94 8.60 14.16 5.06
N PRO A 95 9.89 14.54 4.92
CA PRO A 95 11.00 13.79 5.49
C PRO A 95 10.97 13.78 7.03
#